data_AF-A0A9E0V0X7-F1
#
_entry.id   AF-A0A9E0V0X7-F1
#
_cell.length_a   1.000
_cell.length_b   1.000
_cell.length_c   1.000
_cell.angle_alpha   90.00
_cell.angle_beta   90.00
_cell.angle_gamma   90.00
#
_symmetry.space_group_name_H-M   'P 1'
#
loop_
_entity.id
_entity.type
_entity.pdbx_description
1 polymer ?
#
loop_
_entity_poly.entity_id
_entity_poly.type
_entity_poly.pdbx_seq_one_letter_code
_entity_poly.pdbx_strand_id
1 'polypeptide(L)'
;MTRTSLTCACLAALTSASGQFVSPQVVSGGGGTNATLPGGVLVSWTVGETTMGASYVNGGWVTPGFQQAPPRTTGVLPKVFLEGPFVSGNGTMTDGLRSGGLIPLTSPYVNSAQFPQINGGGGEFIAPSVLTATGNNAIVDWVYVQLRNGANSSQVLRTRSALVQRDGDVVDMDGVSQLTFVAPAASYHVAVFHRNHLPVMSANPISLSSVGVPVNFTSPSLLTYGTNAQKTIGTVRALWAGDVNTDGIIKYTGGSNDRDPILVTVGSTTPNNTVTTYSTRDVNLNGQVKYTGGSNDRDPLLVNVGSTTPNNTRVRQLP
;
A
#
# COMPACT_ATOMS: atom_id res chain seq x y z
N MET A 1 32.22 -90.91 -49.04
CA MET A 1 31.06 -90.13 -49.53
C MET A 1 30.35 -89.55 -48.33
N THR A 2 30.51 -88.24 -48.19
CA THR A 2 29.92 -87.36 -47.18
C THR A 2 28.42 -87.20 -47.42
N ARG A 3 27.60 -87.34 -46.38
CA ARG A 3 26.27 -86.70 -46.32
C ARG A 3 26.03 -86.17 -44.91
N THR A 4 26.38 -84.91 -44.76
CA THR A 4 26.07 -84.01 -43.64
C THR A 4 24.57 -83.69 -43.67
N SER A 5 23.85 -84.07 -42.62
CA SER A 5 22.48 -83.63 -42.38
C SER A 5 22.50 -82.29 -41.64
N LEU A 6 22.13 -81.20 -42.33
CA LEU A 6 21.91 -79.89 -41.72
C LEU A 6 20.65 -79.94 -40.85
N THR A 7 20.82 -79.83 -39.54
CA THR A 7 19.74 -79.44 -38.61
C THR A 7 19.51 -77.93 -38.73
N CYS A 8 18.36 -77.55 -39.29
CA CYS A 8 17.91 -76.16 -39.34
C CYS A 8 17.25 -75.79 -38.01
N ALA A 9 17.96 -75.08 -37.13
CA ALA A 9 17.40 -74.52 -35.91
C ALA A 9 16.82 -73.13 -36.22
N CYS A 10 15.49 -73.02 -36.30
CA CYS A 10 14.80 -71.74 -36.35
C CYS A 10 14.84 -71.09 -34.95
N LEU A 11 15.72 -70.10 -34.78
CA LEU A 11 15.75 -69.25 -33.60
C LEU A 11 14.70 -68.12 -33.78
N ALA A 12 13.51 -68.30 -33.22
CA ALA A 12 12.50 -67.24 -33.18
C ALA A 12 12.82 -66.26 -32.05
N ALA A 13 13.42 -65.11 -32.38
CA ALA A 13 13.56 -64.00 -31.44
C ALA A 13 12.19 -63.32 -31.27
N LEU A 14 11.51 -63.59 -30.16
CA LEU A 14 10.33 -62.83 -29.73
C LEU A 14 10.79 -61.44 -29.25
N THR A 15 10.76 -60.46 -30.15
CA THR A 15 10.82 -59.06 -29.76
C THR A 15 9.44 -58.62 -29.31
N SER A 16 9.25 -58.38 -28.00
CA SER A 16 8.05 -57.74 -27.49
C SER A 16 8.08 -56.26 -27.91
N ALA A 17 7.36 -55.93 -28.99
CA ALA A 17 7.10 -54.55 -29.36
C ALA A 17 5.96 -54.02 -28.49
N SER A 18 6.29 -53.23 -27.48
CA SER A 18 5.30 -52.48 -26.71
C SER A 18 4.81 -51.30 -27.56
N GLY A 19 3.71 -51.48 -28.28
CA GLY A 19 3.04 -50.38 -28.95
C GLY A 19 2.40 -49.45 -27.91
N GLN A 20 2.82 -48.19 -27.85
CA GLN A 20 2.12 -47.18 -27.05
C GLN A 20 0.86 -46.75 -27.81
N PHE A 21 -0.30 -47.19 -27.34
CA PHE A 21 -1.57 -46.63 -27.79
C PHE A 21 -1.79 -45.28 -27.10
N VAL A 22 -1.82 -44.19 -27.87
CA VAL A 22 -2.39 -42.92 -27.40
C VAL A 22 -3.82 -42.89 -27.88
N SER A 23 -4.74 -43.46 -27.11
CA SER A 23 -6.17 -43.21 -27.33
C SER A 23 -6.46 -41.75 -26.98
N PRO A 24 -7.24 -41.01 -27.77
CA PRO A 24 -7.77 -39.73 -27.34
C PRO A 24 -8.56 -39.95 -26.05
N GLN A 25 -8.04 -39.53 -24.90
CA GLN A 25 -8.83 -39.46 -23.68
C GLN A 25 -9.60 -38.15 -23.74
N VAL A 26 -10.92 -38.25 -23.87
CA VAL A 26 -11.79 -37.14 -23.49
C VAL A 26 -11.61 -36.99 -21.99
N VAL A 27 -11.10 -35.84 -21.56
CA VAL A 27 -11.20 -35.46 -20.15
C VAL A 27 -12.69 -35.43 -19.84
N SER A 28 -13.14 -36.41 -19.04
CA SER A 28 -14.54 -36.55 -18.64
C SER A 28 -15.11 -35.21 -18.19
N GLY A 29 -16.29 -34.87 -18.72
CA GLY A 29 -17.00 -33.64 -18.40
C GLY A 29 -17.05 -33.38 -16.89
N GLY A 30 -16.50 -32.23 -16.52
CA GLY A 30 -16.30 -31.80 -15.15
C GLY A 30 -15.00 -31.00 -15.08
N GLY A 31 -15.09 -29.70 -14.81
CA GLY A 31 -13.91 -28.84 -14.70
C GLY A 31 -12.92 -29.39 -13.67
N GLY A 32 -11.61 -29.29 -13.96
CA GLY A 32 -10.55 -29.74 -13.06
C GLY A 32 -9.32 -28.85 -13.18
N THR A 33 -8.68 -28.52 -12.07
CA THR A 33 -7.55 -27.57 -12.06
C THR A 33 -6.17 -28.21 -12.14
N ASN A 34 -6.03 -29.54 -12.12
CA ASN A 34 -4.74 -30.23 -12.21
C ASN A 34 -4.94 -31.71 -12.58
N ALA A 35 -4.83 -32.07 -13.85
CA ALA A 35 -4.68 -33.47 -14.22
C ALA A 35 -3.23 -33.78 -14.59
N THR A 36 -2.69 -34.81 -13.96
CA THR A 36 -1.37 -35.35 -14.30
C THR A 36 -1.55 -36.29 -15.48
N LEU A 37 -1.02 -35.90 -16.64
CA LEU A 37 -1.00 -36.76 -17.82
C LEU A 37 0.08 -37.84 -17.66
N PRO A 38 -0.05 -38.97 -18.38
CA PRO A 38 1.03 -39.96 -18.47
C PRO A 38 2.36 -39.30 -18.83
N GLY A 39 3.42 -39.59 -18.07
CA GLY A 39 4.73 -38.95 -18.21
C GLY A 39 5.00 -37.77 -17.27
N GLY A 40 4.08 -37.46 -16.34
CA GLY A 40 4.29 -36.43 -15.31
C GLY A 40 4.03 -35.00 -15.79
N VAL A 41 3.48 -34.84 -16.99
CA VAL A 41 3.10 -33.53 -17.54
C VAL A 41 1.82 -33.06 -16.87
N LEU A 42 1.86 -31.88 -16.25
CA LEU A 42 0.69 -31.21 -15.71
C LEU A 42 0.09 -30.29 -16.76
N VAL A 43 -1.21 -30.37 -16.99
CA VAL A 43 -1.94 -29.40 -17.81
C VAL A 43 -3.12 -28.88 -16.97
N SER A 44 -3.36 -27.57 -17.00
CA SER A 44 -4.56 -26.97 -16.39
C SER A 44 -5.43 -26.39 -17.50
N TRP A 45 -6.72 -26.68 -17.45
CA TRP A 45 -7.70 -26.24 -18.43
C TRP A 45 -9.05 -25.99 -17.75
N THR A 46 -9.90 -25.21 -18.38
CA THR A 46 -11.33 -25.17 -18.07
C THR A 46 -12.07 -25.44 -19.37
N VAL A 47 -12.64 -26.64 -19.51
CA VAL A 47 -13.52 -26.98 -20.64
C VAL A 47 -14.79 -27.54 -20.02
N GLY A 48 -15.93 -26.93 -20.33
CA GLY A 48 -17.24 -27.54 -20.07
C GLY A 48 -17.95 -27.21 -18.76
N GLU A 49 -17.48 -26.29 -17.93
CA GLU A 49 -18.32 -25.66 -16.90
C GLU A 49 -17.78 -24.26 -16.56
N THR A 50 -18.67 -23.30 -16.33
CA THR A 50 -18.30 -21.98 -15.80
C THR A 50 -17.74 -22.17 -14.40
N THR A 51 -16.42 -22.29 -14.27
CA THR A 51 -15.74 -21.96 -13.02
C THR A 51 -16.18 -20.56 -12.61
N MET A 52 -17.10 -20.44 -11.64
CA MET A 52 -17.67 -19.14 -11.25
C MET A 52 -16.74 -18.31 -10.35
N GLY A 53 -15.49 -18.75 -10.14
CA GLY A 53 -14.51 -18.08 -9.27
C GLY A 53 -13.05 -18.36 -9.66
N ALA A 54 -12.16 -17.40 -9.44
CA ALA A 54 -10.74 -17.55 -9.75
C ALA A 54 -10.06 -18.54 -8.77
N SER A 55 -9.24 -19.47 -9.29
CA SER A 55 -8.47 -20.42 -8.48
C SER A 55 -6.97 -20.27 -8.77
N TYR A 56 -6.12 -20.27 -7.74
CA TYR A 56 -4.66 -20.18 -7.92
C TYR A 56 -4.03 -21.57 -8.05
N VAL A 57 -3.30 -21.81 -9.15
CA VAL A 57 -2.73 -23.11 -9.47
C VAL A 57 -1.33 -22.92 -10.06
N ASN A 58 -0.33 -23.58 -9.46
CA ASN A 58 1.05 -23.66 -9.96
C ASN A 58 1.64 -22.31 -10.43
N GLY A 59 1.42 -21.25 -9.64
CA GLY A 59 1.96 -19.92 -9.94
C GLY A 59 1.03 -18.98 -10.70
N GLY A 60 -0.09 -19.44 -11.25
CA GLY A 60 -1.02 -18.63 -12.07
C GLY A 60 -2.47 -18.69 -11.61
N TRP A 61 -3.32 -17.80 -12.12
CA TRP A 61 -4.76 -17.82 -11.87
C TRP A 61 -5.47 -18.58 -12.98
N VAL A 62 -6.39 -19.45 -12.59
CA VAL A 62 -7.35 -20.08 -13.49
C VAL A 62 -8.69 -19.37 -13.30
N THR A 63 -9.12 -18.62 -14.31
CA THR A 63 -10.43 -17.96 -14.39
C THR A 63 -11.32 -18.69 -15.39
N PRO A 64 -12.65 -18.48 -15.39
CA PRO A 64 -13.51 -19.06 -16.42
C PRO A 64 -12.98 -18.73 -17.83
N GLY A 65 -12.53 -19.76 -18.54
CA GLY A 65 -12.10 -19.70 -19.94
C GLY A 65 -10.59 -19.73 -20.20
N PHE A 66 -9.72 -19.25 -19.29
CA PHE A 66 -8.28 -19.14 -19.58
C PHE A 66 -7.38 -19.25 -18.34
N GLN A 67 -6.19 -19.83 -18.53
CA GLN A 67 -5.05 -19.66 -17.62
C GLN A 67 -4.50 -18.23 -17.77
N GLN A 68 -4.36 -17.52 -16.67
CA GLN A 68 -3.74 -16.22 -16.61
C GLN A 68 -2.41 -16.31 -15.84
N ALA A 69 -1.39 -15.64 -16.36
CA ALA A 69 -0.18 -15.40 -15.58
C ALA A 69 -0.57 -14.67 -14.27
N PRO A 70 0.16 -14.91 -13.17
CA PRO A 70 -0.11 -14.18 -11.93
C PRO A 70 -0.04 -12.67 -12.20
N PRO A 71 -0.91 -11.86 -11.56
CA PRO A 71 -0.78 -10.42 -11.63
C PRO A 71 0.65 -10.06 -11.23
N ARG A 72 1.34 -9.31 -12.09
CA ARG A 72 2.65 -8.79 -11.72
C ARG A 72 2.45 -7.88 -10.52
N THR A 73 3.18 -8.19 -9.45
CA THR A 73 3.15 -7.41 -8.23
C THR A 73 4.49 -6.74 -8.01
N THR A 74 4.40 -5.56 -7.40
CA THR A 74 5.54 -4.74 -7.06
C THR A 74 5.43 -4.34 -5.59
N GLY A 75 6.43 -4.70 -4.79
CA GLY A 75 6.52 -4.41 -3.37
C GLY A 75 7.28 -3.11 -3.10
N VAL A 76 6.81 -2.35 -2.13
CA VAL A 76 7.48 -1.17 -1.60
C VAL A 76 7.44 -1.21 -0.08
N LEU A 77 8.50 -0.72 0.56
CA LEU A 77 8.61 -0.57 2.01
C LEU A 77 8.78 0.92 2.35
N PRO A 78 7.71 1.73 2.25
CA PRO A 78 7.79 3.14 2.60
C PRO A 78 7.99 3.28 4.11
N LYS A 79 8.79 4.25 4.52
CA LYS A 79 8.87 4.69 5.91
C LYS A 79 8.63 6.19 5.97
N VAL A 80 7.69 6.62 6.79
CA VAL A 80 7.29 8.03 6.91
C VAL A 80 6.95 8.37 8.36
N PHE A 81 7.35 9.56 8.81
CA PHE A 81 6.85 10.13 10.05
C PHE A 81 5.84 11.24 9.76
N LEU A 82 4.80 11.31 10.57
CA LEU A 82 3.83 12.39 10.61
C LEU A 82 4.24 13.32 11.75
N GLU A 83 4.47 14.60 11.47
CA GLU A 83 4.95 15.54 12.48
C GLU A 83 4.03 15.59 13.70
N GLY A 84 2.71 15.62 13.48
CA GLY A 84 1.71 15.78 14.53
C GLY A 84 1.90 14.80 15.70
N PRO A 85 1.87 13.49 15.46
CA PRO A 85 2.08 12.49 16.51
C PRO A 85 3.56 12.23 16.84
N PHE A 86 4.53 12.76 16.09
CA PHE A 86 5.96 12.41 16.27
C PHE A 86 6.54 12.96 17.59
N VAL A 87 7.16 12.09 18.39
CA VAL A 87 7.80 12.45 19.66
C VAL A 87 9.31 12.28 19.54
N SER A 88 10.01 13.41 19.38
CA SER A 88 11.47 13.43 19.15
C SER A 88 12.27 12.71 20.23
N GLY A 89 11.85 12.80 21.51
CA GLY A 89 12.52 12.13 22.62
C GLY A 89 12.47 10.60 22.56
N ASN A 90 11.48 10.03 21.88
CA ASN A 90 11.28 8.58 21.74
C ASN A 90 11.65 8.05 20.35
N GLY A 91 11.89 8.94 19.38
CA GLY A 91 12.11 8.56 17.97
C GLY A 91 10.93 7.86 17.31
N THR A 92 9.73 7.95 17.88
CA THR A 92 8.50 7.28 17.42
C THR A 92 7.30 8.22 17.50
N MET A 93 6.25 7.89 16.76
CA MET A 93 4.95 8.57 16.82
C MET A 93 4.11 8.06 17.99
N THR A 94 3.17 8.85 18.48
CA THR A 94 2.10 8.39 19.37
C THR A 94 1.01 7.65 18.57
N ASP A 95 0.30 6.73 19.23
CA ASP A 95 -0.81 5.95 18.68
C ASP A 95 -2.16 6.34 19.33
N GLY A 96 -2.36 7.65 19.57
CA GLY A 96 -3.52 8.18 20.28
C GLY A 96 -4.84 7.70 19.68
N LEU A 97 -5.00 7.78 18.36
CA LEU A 97 -6.18 7.29 17.64
C LEU A 97 -6.46 5.80 17.89
N ARG A 98 -5.43 4.95 17.84
CA ARG A 98 -5.58 3.51 18.08
C ARG A 98 -5.97 3.24 19.53
N SER A 99 -5.29 3.88 20.47
CA SER A 99 -5.56 3.73 21.90
C SER A 99 -6.97 4.21 22.29
N GLY A 100 -7.50 5.20 21.58
CA GLY A 100 -8.87 5.68 21.71
C GLY A 100 -9.92 4.87 20.94
N GLY A 101 -9.51 3.84 20.17
CA GLY A 101 -10.42 3.03 19.36
C GLY A 101 -11.06 3.80 18.19
N LEU A 102 -10.39 4.83 17.68
CA LEU A 102 -10.95 5.77 16.70
C LEU A 102 -10.54 5.46 15.25
N ILE A 103 -9.54 4.61 15.01
CA ILE A 103 -9.10 4.27 13.65
C ILE A 103 -10.22 3.48 12.95
N PRO A 104 -10.74 3.96 11.80
CA PRO A 104 -11.79 3.24 11.09
C PRO A 104 -11.24 1.93 10.51
N LEU A 105 -12.07 0.88 10.50
CA LEU A 105 -11.69 -0.40 9.91
C LEU A 105 -11.68 -0.38 8.38
N THR A 106 -12.40 0.55 7.76
CA THR A 106 -12.36 0.82 6.32
C THR A 106 -11.51 2.06 6.07
N SER A 107 -10.68 2.03 5.03
CA SER A 107 -9.86 3.18 4.63
C SER A 107 -10.73 4.44 4.48
N PRO A 108 -10.32 5.59 5.04
CA PRO A 108 -11.06 6.85 4.90
C PRO A 108 -10.98 7.42 3.47
N TYR A 109 -10.13 6.86 2.60
CA TYR A 109 -9.84 7.41 1.27
C TYR A 109 -10.79 6.91 0.17
N VAL A 110 -11.58 5.86 0.43
CA VAL A 110 -12.41 5.19 -0.59
C VAL A 110 -13.41 6.12 -1.29
N ASN A 111 -14.01 7.06 -0.56
CA ASN A 111 -15.05 7.96 -1.07
C ASN A 111 -14.59 9.43 -1.13
N SER A 112 -13.27 9.67 -1.14
CA SER A 112 -12.72 11.02 -1.12
C SER A 112 -12.41 11.53 -2.52
N ALA A 113 -12.95 12.70 -2.86
CA ALA A 113 -12.60 13.39 -4.10
C ALA A 113 -11.13 13.85 -4.12
N GLN A 114 -10.55 14.10 -2.94
CA GLN A 114 -9.14 14.49 -2.79
C GLN A 114 -8.19 13.31 -2.96
N PHE A 115 -8.67 12.07 -2.81
CA PHE A 115 -7.88 10.84 -2.95
C PHE A 115 -8.50 9.90 -4.00
N PRO A 116 -8.48 10.27 -5.29
CA PRO A 116 -9.09 9.47 -6.35
C PRO A 116 -8.32 8.17 -6.57
N GLN A 117 -9.04 7.05 -6.58
CA GLN A 117 -8.47 5.72 -6.78
C GLN A 117 -8.11 5.49 -8.26
N ILE A 118 -6.84 5.26 -8.56
CA ILE A 118 -6.31 5.06 -9.91
C ILE A 118 -5.75 3.65 -10.03
N ASN A 119 -6.43 2.80 -10.81
CA ASN A 119 -5.99 1.42 -11.14
C ASN A 119 -5.60 0.58 -9.90
N GLY A 120 -6.23 0.84 -8.76
CA GLY A 120 -5.91 0.22 -7.47
C GLY A 120 -6.56 1.00 -6.32
N GLY A 121 -6.71 0.32 -5.18
CA GLY A 121 -7.30 0.87 -3.96
C GLY A 121 -8.81 1.08 -4.01
N GLY A 122 -9.36 1.67 -2.95
CA GLY A 122 -10.79 1.93 -2.79
C GLY A 122 -11.59 0.77 -2.20
N GLY A 123 -10.92 -0.23 -1.63
CA GLY A 123 -11.56 -1.40 -1.02
C GLY A 123 -10.84 -1.91 0.22
N GLU A 124 -9.85 -1.14 0.70
CA GLU A 124 -9.03 -1.53 1.84
C GLU A 124 -9.82 -1.51 3.14
N PHE A 125 -9.82 -2.64 3.82
CA PHE A 125 -10.33 -2.81 5.17
C PHE A 125 -9.35 -3.63 5.99
N ILE A 126 -9.37 -3.45 7.30
CA ILE A 126 -8.54 -4.16 8.26
C ILE A 126 -9.41 -4.95 9.22
N ALA A 127 -8.89 -6.08 9.72
CA ALA A 127 -9.52 -6.78 10.83
C ALA A 127 -9.26 -6.02 12.14
N PRO A 128 -10.19 -6.02 13.11
CA PRO A 128 -9.97 -5.39 14.41
C PRO A 128 -8.70 -5.87 15.14
N SER A 129 -8.28 -7.11 14.89
CA SER A 129 -7.05 -7.69 15.44
C SER A 129 -5.80 -6.89 15.08
N VAL A 130 -5.77 -6.21 13.94
CA VAL A 130 -4.64 -5.38 13.49
C VAL A 130 -4.40 -4.21 14.45
N LEU A 131 -5.47 -3.67 15.06
CA LEU A 131 -5.38 -2.55 16.00
C LEU A 131 -5.00 -2.97 17.44
N THR A 132 -4.79 -4.26 17.68
CA THR A 132 -4.33 -4.77 18.98
C THR A 132 -2.82 -4.68 19.18
N ALA A 133 -2.06 -4.51 18.09
CA ALA A 133 -0.61 -4.33 18.15
C ALA A 133 -0.23 -3.07 18.96
N THR A 134 0.82 -3.18 19.77
CA THR A 134 1.37 -2.10 20.60
C THR A 134 2.88 -1.93 20.35
N GLY A 135 3.53 -0.98 21.03
CA GLY A 135 4.96 -0.69 20.82
C GLY A 135 5.23 -0.07 19.45
N ASN A 136 6.41 -0.32 18.88
CA ASN A 136 6.83 0.28 17.59
C ASN A 136 5.87 -0.05 16.43
N ASN A 137 5.25 -1.22 16.47
CA ASN A 137 4.37 -1.70 15.41
C ASN A 137 2.90 -1.29 15.61
N ALA A 138 2.58 -0.50 16.65
CA ALA A 138 1.22 -0.02 16.85
C ALA A 138 0.82 0.87 15.67
N ILE A 139 -0.39 0.66 15.13
CA ILE A 139 -0.91 1.48 14.04
C ILE A 139 -1.19 2.89 14.56
N VAL A 140 -0.68 3.90 13.85
CA VAL A 140 -0.94 5.32 14.12
C VAL A 140 -2.14 5.80 13.34
N ASP A 141 -2.16 5.56 12.03
CA ASP A 141 -3.26 5.96 11.15
C ASP A 141 -3.21 5.27 9.77
N TRP A 142 -4.18 5.56 8.93
CA TRP A 142 -4.18 5.30 7.50
C TRP A 142 -3.31 6.29 6.74
N VAL A 143 -2.65 5.82 5.67
CA VAL A 143 -1.95 6.63 4.67
C VAL A 143 -2.37 6.22 3.26
N TYR A 144 -2.18 7.11 2.31
CA TYR A 144 -2.52 6.90 0.90
C TYR A 144 -1.25 6.96 0.05
N VAL A 145 -0.93 5.87 -0.63
CA VAL A 145 0.33 5.72 -1.35
C VAL A 145 0.09 5.66 -2.85
N GLN A 146 0.93 6.34 -3.62
CA GLN A 146 0.87 6.37 -5.07
C GLN A 146 2.16 5.84 -5.69
N LEU A 147 2.01 5.08 -6.77
CA LEU A 147 3.06 4.86 -7.75
C LEU A 147 2.79 5.75 -8.96
N ARG A 148 3.76 6.59 -9.30
CA ARG A 148 3.69 7.52 -10.42
C ARG A 148 4.73 7.15 -11.47
N ASN A 149 4.48 7.50 -12.73
CA ASN A 149 5.30 7.09 -13.86
C ASN A 149 6.75 7.60 -13.69
N GLY A 150 7.73 6.70 -13.83
CA GLY A 150 9.15 7.03 -13.63
C GLY A 150 9.74 8.03 -14.62
N ALA A 151 9.13 8.22 -15.80
CA ALA A 151 9.53 9.23 -16.79
C ALA A 151 8.69 10.52 -16.71
N ASN A 152 7.52 10.47 -16.09
CA ASN A 152 6.63 11.62 -15.91
C ASN A 152 5.94 11.54 -14.55
N SER A 153 6.52 12.22 -13.56
CA SER A 153 6.03 12.20 -12.18
C SER A 153 4.63 12.79 -12.02
N SER A 154 4.10 13.61 -12.95
CA SER A 154 2.72 14.09 -12.89
C SER A 154 1.69 12.96 -13.10
N GLN A 155 2.04 11.89 -13.83
CA GLN A 155 1.12 10.79 -14.13
C GLN A 155 1.07 9.77 -13.00
N VAL A 156 -0.05 9.72 -12.27
CA VAL A 156 -0.34 8.66 -11.30
C VAL A 156 -0.72 7.38 -12.06
N LEU A 157 -0.06 6.27 -11.75
CA LEU A 157 -0.30 4.97 -12.39
C LEU A 157 -1.12 4.04 -11.49
N ARG A 158 -0.83 4.04 -10.18
CA ARG A 158 -1.47 3.20 -9.18
C ARG A 158 -1.63 3.92 -7.86
N THR A 159 -2.68 3.58 -7.13
CA THR A 159 -2.96 4.09 -5.79
C THR A 159 -3.32 2.94 -4.86
N ARG A 160 -3.01 3.08 -3.58
CA ARG A 160 -3.38 2.11 -2.55
C ARG A 160 -3.40 2.76 -1.17
N SER A 161 -4.37 2.38 -0.34
CA SER A 161 -4.36 2.72 1.09
C SER A 161 -3.45 1.77 1.85
N ALA A 162 -2.77 2.26 2.88
CA ALA A 162 -1.86 1.50 3.73
C ALA A 162 -1.98 1.99 5.18
N LEU A 163 -1.31 1.32 6.10
CA LEU A 163 -1.26 1.70 7.52
C LEU A 163 0.14 2.19 7.86
N VAL A 164 0.24 3.26 8.66
CA VAL A 164 1.52 3.72 9.20
C VAL A 164 1.65 3.33 10.67
N GLN A 165 2.80 2.74 11.03
CA GLN A 165 3.14 2.31 12.39
C GLN A 165 3.90 3.37 13.17
N ARG A 166 4.01 3.23 14.50
CA ARG A 166 4.65 4.21 15.38
C ARG A 166 6.11 4.48 15.04
N ASP A 167 6.85 3.49 14.57
CA ASP A 167 8.23 3.67 14.13
C ASP A 167 8.36 4.19 12.69
N GLY A 168 7.23 4.46 12.02
CA GLY A 168 7.14 5.05 10.69
C GLY A 168 6.99 4.04 9.55
N ASP A 169 7.07 2.74 9.81
CA ASP A 169 6.90 1.75 8.74
C ASP A 169 5.47 1.79 8.17
N VAL A 170 5.38 1.74 6.84
CA VAL A 170 4.11 1.68 6.11
C VAL A 170 3.87 0.25 5.64
N VAL A 171 2.80 -0.35 6.14
CA VAL A 171 2.48 -1.77 6.01
C VAL A 171 1.13 -2.00 5.34
N ASP A 172 0.93 -3.22 4.85
CA ASP A 172 -0.32 -3.68 4.26
C ASP A 172 -1.41 -3.91 5.34
N MET A 173 -2.59 -4.37 4.91
CA MET A 173 -3.81 -4.47 5.71
C MET A 173 -3.76 -5.48 6.85
N ASP A 174 -2.76 -6.37 6.85
CA ASP A 174 -2.49 -7.28 7.97
C ASP A 174 -1.68 -6.61 9.10
N GLY A 175 -1.21 -5.39 8.88
CA GLY A 175 -0.40 -4.63 9.82
C GLY A 175 1.06 -5.08 9.90
N VAL A 176 1.56 -5.92 8.99
CA VAL A 176 2.93 -6.46 9.05
C VAL A 176 3.58 -6.58 7.66
N SER A 177 2.84 -7.03 6.65
CA SER A 177 3.37 -7.28 5.32
C SER A 177 3.80 -6.00 4.60
N GLN A 178 4.75 -6.15 3.67
CA GLN A 178 5.13 -5.07 2.77
C GLN A 178 3.92 -4.55 1.97
N LEU A 179 3.92 -3.26 1.65
CA LEU A 179 2.90 -2.71 0.78
C LEU A 179 3.11 -3.19 -0.67
N THR A 180 2.12 -3.88 -1.22
CA THR A 180 2.22 -4.46 -2.58
C THR A 180 1.28 -3.75 -3.57
N PHE A 181 1.70 -3.53 -4.80
CA PHE A 181 0.85 -3.00 -5.87
C PHE A 181 0.69 -4.04 -6.97
N VAL A 182 -0.50 -4.12 -7.58
CA VAL A 182 -0.69 -4.86 -8.84
C VAL A 182 -0.17 -3.99 -9.99
N ALA A 183 1.14 -4.08 -10.20
CA ALA A 183 1.91 -3.28 -11.14
C ALA A 183 3.11 -4.09 -11.66
N PRO A 184 3.59 -3.84 -12.88
CA PRO A 184 4.83 -4.45 -13.36
C PRO A 184 6.04 -3.97 -12.55
N ALA A 185 7.13 -4.75 -12.55
CA ALA A 185 8.43 -4.28 -12.10
C ALA A 185 8.94 -3.20 -13.06
N ALA A 186 9.23 -2.01 -12.54
CA ALA A 186 9.70 -0.84 -13.27
C ALA A 186 10.19 0.22 -12.29
N SER A 187 10.70 1.34 -12.81
CA SER A 187 11.03 2.51 -11.99
C SER A 187 9.81 3.41 -11.82
N TYR A 188 9.50 3.76 -10.57
CA TYR A 188 8.35 4.58 -10.19
C TYR A 188 8.76 5.71 -9.25
N HIS A 189 8.14 6.88 -9.38
CA HIS A 189 8.13 7.80 -8.24
C HIS A 189 7.12 7.27 -7.21
N VAL A 190 7.55 7.21 -5.95
CA VAL A 190 6.69 6.80 -4.84
C VAL A 190 6.28 8.06 -4.09
N ALA A 191 4.98 8.23 -3.85
CA ALA A 191 4.45 9.33 -3.08
C ALA A 191 3.57 8.81 -1.93
N VAL A 192 3.68 9.46 -0.77
CA VAL A 192 2.89 9.13 0.43
C VAL A 192 2.13 10.36 0.86
N PHE A 193 0.83 10.17 1.05
CA PHE A 193 -0.14 11.18 1.48
C PHE A 193 -0.74 10.75 2.80
N HIS A 194 -1.15 11.74 3.58
CA HIS A 194 -1.96 11.56 4.77
C HIS A 194 -3.12 12.55 4.71
N ARG A 195 -4.17 12.31 5.49
CA ARG A 195 -5.43 13.09 5.43
C ARG A 195 -5.31 14.53 5.92
N ASN A 196 -4.29 14.85 6.73
CA ASN A 196 -4.07 16.19 7.26
C ASN A 196 -2.60 16.64 7.34
N HIS A 197 -1.73 15.98 6.58
CA HIS A 197 -0.32 16.38 6.43
C HIS A 197 0.01 16.58 4.95
N LEU A 198 0.94 17.50 4.65
CA LEU A 198 1.41 17.68 3.28
C LEU A 198 2.15 16.41 2.80
N PRO A 199 1.85 15.93 1.58
CA PRO A 199 2.44 14.71 1.06
C PRO A 199 3.92 14.87 0.68
N VAL A 200 4.60 13.74 0.52
CA VAL A 200 5.99 13.66 0.03
C VAL A 200 6.07 12.73 -1.18
N MET A 201 7.02 12.99 -2.08
CA MET A 201 7.36 12.10 -3.19
C MET A 201 8.87 12.01 -3.37
N SER A 202 9.35 10.85 -3.83
CA SER A 202 10.76 10.68 -4.20
C SER A 202 11.14 11.62 -5.36
N ALA A 203 12.30 12.28 -5.26
CA ALA A 203 12.79 13.17 -6.31
C ALA A 203 13.09 12.40 -7.59
N ASN A 204 13.71 11.23 -7.44
CA ASN A 204 14.06 10.33 -8.52
C ASN A 204 13.15 9.09 -8.50
N PRO A 205 12.93 8.45 -9.66
CA PRO A 205 12.20 7.20 -9.70
C PRO A 205 13.02 6.07 -9.08
N ILE A 206 12.34 5.16 -8.38
CA ILE A 206 12.91 4.03 -7.64
C ILE A 206 12.55 2.76 -8.40
N SER A 207 13.55 1.94 -8.70
CA SER A 207 13.33 0.64 -9.34
C SER A 207 12.69 -0.33 -8.37
N LEU A 208 11.45 -0.72 -8.65
CA LEU A 208 10.68 -1.63 -7.81
C LEU A 208 10.45 -2.98 -8.51
N SER A 209 10.33 -4.03 -7.72
CA SER A 209 10.07 -5.41 -8.17
C SER A 209 9.11 -6.09 -7.19
N SER A 210 8.86 -7.40 -7.33
CA SER A 210 8.06 -8.15 -6.34
C SER A 210 8.70 -8.18 -4.95
N VAL A 211 10.04 -8.00 -4.86
CA VAL A 211 10.76 -7.82 -3.60
C VAL A 211 10.62 -6.37 -3.14
N GLY A 212 10.21 -6.19 -1.88
CA GLY A 212 10.05 -4.88 -1.26
C GLY A 212 11.35 -4.08 -1.25
N VAL A 213 11.27 -2.88 -1.83
CA VAL A 213 12.38 -1.93 -1.84
C VAL A 213 12.13 -0.86 -0.77
N PRO A 214 13.10 -0.61 0.15
CA PRO A 214 13.01 0.47 1.12
C PRO A 214 12.88 1.84 0.46
N VAL A 215 11.87 2.60 0.86
CA VAL A 215 11.68 4.01 0.49
C VAL A 215 11.53 4.83 1.75
N ASN A 216 12.66 5.17 2.35
CA ASN A 216 12.68 5.81 3.66
C ASN A 216 12.64 7.35 3.55
N PHE A 217 11.45 7.93 3.67
CA PHE A 217 11.25 9.37 3.71
C PHE A 217 11.65 10.02 5.03
N THR A 218 11.94 9.25 6.09
CA THR A 218 12.45 9.82 7.34
C THR A 218 13.94 10.14 7.27
N SER A 219 14.66 9.51 6.34
CA SER A 219 16.09 9.74 6.14
C SER A 219 16.33 11.01 5.31
N PRO A 220 17.21 11.92 5.74
CA PRO A 220 17.60 13.07 4.94
C PRO A 220 18.37 12.70 3.66
N SER A 221 18.86 11.46 3.55
CA SER A 221 19.58 10.96 2.37
C SER A 221 18.66 10.67 1.18
N LEU A 222 17.37 10.42 1.40
CA LEU A 222 16.42 10.24 0.31
C LEU A 222 16.03 11.63 -0.22
N LEU A 223 16.39 11.91 -1.47
CA LEU A 223 16.00 13.14 -2.13
C LEU A 223 14.51 13.11 -2.43
N THR A 224 13.82 14.21 -2.10
CA THR A 224 12.38 14.39 -2.31
C THR A 224 12.11 15.44 -3.37
N TYR A 225 11.00 15.29 -4.10
CA TYR A 225 10.59 16.26 -5.11
C TYR A 225 10.35 17.65 -4.50
N GLY A 226 10.68 18.69 -5.25
CA GLY A 226 10.49 20.08 -4.83
C GLY A 226 11.48 20.55 -3.76
N THR A 227 11.09 21.57 -3.00
CA THR A 227 11.93 22.19 -1.97
C THR A 227 11.20 22.22 -0.64
N ASN A 228 11.90 21.92 0.46
CA ASN A 228 11.31 21.86 1.81
C ASN A 228 10.04 20.97 1.88
N ALA A 229 10.03 19.84 1.16
CA ALA A 229 8.89 18.92 1.11
C ALA A 229 8.50 18.32 2.47
N GLN A 230 9.42 18.36 3.43
CA GLN A 230 9.27 17.77 4.76
C GLN A 230 9.86 18.67 5.82
N LYS A 231 9.42 18.48 7.06
CA LYS A 231 9.97 19.13 8.25
C LYS A 231 11.14 18.31 8.80
N THR A 232 12.27 18.96 9.05
CA THR A 232 13.38 18.35 9.78
C THR A 232 13.12 18.44 11.29
N ILE A 233 13.18 17.31 11.98
CA ILE A 233 13.03 17.21 13.45
C ILE A 233 14.21 16.40 13.98
N GLY A 234 15.23 17.09 14.52
CA GLY A 234 16.47 16.44 14.90
C GLY A 234 17.17 15.81 13.69
N THR A 235 17.38 14.50 13.72
CA THR A 235 18.06 13.75 12.64
C THR A 235 17.12 13.16 11.60
N VAL A 236 15.81 13.26 11.81
CA VAL A 236 14.79 12.67 10.92
C VAL A 236 13.97 13.75 10.20
N ARG A 237 13.25 13.33 9.17
CA ARG A 237 12.25 14.12 8.47
C ARG A 237 10.84 13.57 8.70
N ALA A 238 9.86 14.48 8.79
CA ALA A 238 8.46 14.16 8.91
C ALA A 238 7.62 14.98 7.91
N LEU A 239 6.44 14.48 7.56
CA LEU A 239 5.46 15.26 6.80
C LEU A 239 5.01 16.47 7.60
N TRP A 240 4.84 17.61 6.95
CA TRP A 240 4.32 18.82 7.59
C TRP A 240 2.88 18.62 8.03
N ALA A 241 2.59 18.80 9.31
CA ALA A 241 1.23 18.71 9.85
C ALA A 241 0.44 20.00 9.59
N GLY A 242 -0.88 19.87 9.36
CA GLY A 242 -1.81 20.99 9.41
C GLY A 242 -2.58 21.30 8.14
N ASP A 243 -2.52 20.47 7.10
CA ASP A 243 -3.37 20.61 5.89
C ASP A 243 -4.76 19.99 6.16
N VAL A 244 -5.51 20.58 7.08
CA VAL A 244 -6.73 19.97 7.65
C VAL A 244 -7.92 19.98 6.69
N ASN A 245 -7.85 20.84 5.67
CA ASN A 245 -8.84 20.92 4.58
C ASN A 245 -8.41 20.09 3.35
N THR A 246 -7.18 19.55 3.35
CA THR A 246 -6.61 18.70 2.28
C THR A 246 -6.54 19.43 0.93
N ASP A 247 -6.29 20.73 0.94
CA ASP A 247 -6.12 21.53 -0.28
C ASP A 247 -4.65 21.57 -0.77
N GLY A 248 -3.73 21.00 0.03
CA GLY A 248 -2.30 20.97 -0.27
C GLY A 248 -1.56 22.24 0.13
N ILE A 249 -2.17 23.13 0.91
CA ILE A 249 -1.59 24.39 1.33
C ILE A 249 -1.89 24.67 2.80
N ILE A 250 -0.86 24.60 3.64
CA ILE A 250 -0.97 24.97 5.05
C ILE A 250 -0.99 26.50 5.18
N LYS A 251 -2.06 27.04 5.79
CA LYS A 251 -2.28 28.45 6.07
C LYS A 251 -2.88 28.68 7.45
N TYR A 252 -2.39 29.68 8.18
CA TYR A 252 -2.96 30.07 9.47
C TYR A 252 -3.93 31.26 9.38
N THR A 253 -3.75 32.15 8.41
CA THR A 253 -4.56 33.35 8.19
C THR A 253 -5.04 33.45 6.74
N GLY A 254 -5.99 34.36 6.48
CA GLY A 254 -6.58 34.57 5.14
C GLY A 254 -7.73 33.62 4.82
N GLY A 255 -8.26 33.71 3.59
CA GLY A 255 -9.33 32.83 3.12
C GLY A 255 -8.85 31.37 3.01
N SER A 256 -9.75 30.42 3.30
CA SER A 256 -9.47 28.98 3.30
C SER A 256 -8.28 28.56 4.18
N ASN A 257 -8.05 29.25 5.29
CA ASN A 257 -7.04 28.83 6.26
C ASN A 257 -7.44 27.53 6.98
N ASP A 258 -6.45 26.79 7.47
CA ASP A 258 -6.64 25.53 8.18
C ASP A 258 -7.05 25.72 9.66
N ARG A 259 -6.82 26.92 10.20
CA ARG A 259 -7.13 27.25 11.59
C ARG A 259 -8.64 27.30 11.84
N ASP A 260 -9.42 27.85 10.91
CA ASP A 260 -10.84 28.10 11.08
C ASP A 260 -11.67 26.81 11.15
N PRO A 261 -11.42 25.76 10.33
CA PRO A 261 -12.09 24.48 10.50
C PRO A 261 -11.88 23.84 11.89
N ILE A 262 -10.71 24.01 12.50
CA ILE A 262 -10.44 23.55 13.87
C ILE A 262 -11.30 24.34 14.86
N LEU A 263 -11.32 25.68 14.72
CA LEU A 263 -12.12 26.58 15.56
C LEU A 263 -13.62 26.26 15.48
N VAL A 264 -14.14 26.05 14.28
CA VAL A 264 -15.55 25.69 14.04
C VAL A 264 -15.90 24.37 14.71
N THR A 265 -15.02 23.36 14.61
CA THR A 265 -15.25 22.02 15.19
C THR A 265 -15.47 22.09 16.70
N VAL A 266 -14.77 22.98 17.41
CA VAL A 266 -14.88 23.14 18.87
C VAL A 266 -15.94 24.15 19.31
N GLY A 267 -16.82 24.61 18.41
CA GLY A 267 -17.93 25.49 18.74
C GLY A 267 -17.69 26.99 18.50
N SER A 268 -16.61 27.36 17.80
CA SER A 268 -16.29 28.71 17.35
C SER A 268 -16.20 29.77 18.47
N THR A 269 -17.33 30.33 18.91
CA THR A 269 -17.39 31.42 19.90
C THR A 269 -17.01 30.97 21.32
N THR A 270 -17.00 29.67 21.58
CA THR A 270 -16.61 29.07 22.87
C THR A 270 -15.55 27.98 22.68
N PRO A 271 -14.32 28.34 22.26
CA PRO A 271 -13.32 27.38 21.77
C PRO A 271 -12.59 26.62 22.89
N ASN A 272 -13.28 26.32 23.99
CA ASN A 272 -12.77 25.55 25.12
C ASN A 272 -13.27 24.09 25.10
N ASN A 273 -14.16 23.75 24.17
CA ASN A 273 -14.61 22.37 24.01
C ASN A 273 -13.50 21.47 23.45
N THR A 274 -13.57 20.21 23.84
CA THR A 274 -12.77 19.13 23.26
C THR A 274 -13.70 18.17 22.54
N VAL A 275 -13.42 17.85 21.28
CA VAL A 275 -14.21 16.90 20.49
C VAL A 275 -13.40 15.63 20.26
N THR A 276 -13.86 14.51 20.83
CA THR A 276 -13.20 13.21 20.65
C THR A 276 -13.74 12.49 19.42
N THR A 277 -12.94 12.41 18.35
CA THR A 277 -13.38 11.82 17.09
C THR A 277 -12.19 11.58 16.14
N TYR A 278 -12.38 10.71 15.16
CA TYR A 278 -11.46 10.57 14.03
C TYR A 278 -11.71 11.72 13.03
N SER A 279 -10.82 12.72 13.02
CA SER A 279 -11.01 13.93 12.21
C SER A 279 -9.74 14.40 11.52
N THR A 280 -9.87 15.04 10.37
CA THR A 280 -8.73 15.75 9.73
C THR A 280 -8.29 16.98 10.53
N ARG A 281 -9.11 17.45 11.48
CA ARG A 281 -8.81 18.61 12.34
C ARG A 281 -8.01 18.24 13.59
N ASP A 282 -7.85 16.95 13.87
CA ASP A 282 -6.93 16.43 14.89
C ASP A 282 -5.53 16.36 14.29
N VAL A 283 -4.79 17.45 14.37
CA VAL A 283 -3.49 17.64 13.69
C VAL A 283 -2.41 16.78 14.35
N ASN A 284 -2.52 16.54 15.66
CA ASN A 284 -1.55 15.75 16.41
C ASN A 284 -1.92 14.25 16.54
N LEU A 285 -3.08 13.84 16.02
CA LEU A 285 -3.59 12.46 15.98
C LEU A 285 -3.73 11.84 17.38
N ASN A 286 -4.15 12.63 18.37
CA ASN A 286 -4.40 12.15 19.72
C ASN A 286 -5.86 11.73 19.98
N GLY A 287 -6.73 11.86 18.97
CA GLY A 287 -8.16 11.57 19.05
C GLY A 287 -9.01 12.71 19.60
N GLN A 288 -8.44 13.90 19.83
CA GLN A 288 -9.12 15.05 20.44
C GLN A 288 -8.85 16.33 19.65
N VAL A 289 -9.90 16.88 19.04
CA VAL A 289 -9.81 18.21 18.42
C VAL A 289 -9.93 19.29 19.49
N LYS A 290 -8.91 20.14 19.60
CA LYS A 290 -8.80 21.26 20.54
C LYS A 290 -8.27 22.53 19.86
N TYR A 291 -8.79 23.67 20.28
CA TYR A 291 -8.31 24.98 19.80
C TYR A 291 -7.45 25.73 20.83
N THR A 292 -7.72 25.57 22.12
CA THR A 292 -6.98 26.20 23.23
C THR A 292 -6.44 25.13 24.20
N GLY A 293 -5.58 25.56 25.14
CA GLY A 293 -4.96 24.68 26.12
C GLY A 293 -3.76 23.91 25.58
N GLY A 294 -3.21 23.01 26.40
CA GLY A 294 -2.09 22.15 26.00
C GLY A 294 -2.49 21.14 24.92
N SER A 295 -1.55 20.82 24.02
CA SER A 295 -1.76 19.86 22.92
C SER A 295 -2.97 20.20 22.03
N ASN A 296 -3.19 21.50 21.76
CA ASN A 296 -4.19 21.93 20.78
C ASN A 296 -3.69 21.73 19.35
N ASP A 297 -4.62 21.73 18.39
CA ASP A 297 -4.34 21.42 16.99
C ASP A 297 -3.95 22.65 16.16
N ARG A 298 -4.20 23.87 16.67
CA ARG A 298 -3.82 25.10 15.96
C ARG A 298 -2.34 25.42 16.10
N ASP A 299 -1.69 25.02 17.18
CA ASP A 299 -0.31 25.43 17.46
C ASP A 299 0.69 24.79 16.49
N PRO A 300 0.62 23.49 16.13
CA PRO A 300 1.46 22.91 15.08
C PRO A 300 1.34 23.67 13.74
N LEU A 301 0.11 24.03 13.37
CA LEU A 301 -0.18 24.85 12.19
C LEU A 301 0.56 26.19 12.25
N LEU A 302 0.41 26.92 13.37
CA LEU A 302 1.04 28.23 13.59
C LEU A 302 2.56 28.16 13.52
N VAL A 303 3.15 27.13 14.14
CA VAL A 303 4.60 26.91 14.12
C VAL A 303 5.10 26.65 12.70
N ASN A 304 4.37 25.86 11.91
CA ASN A 304 4.77 25.48 10.56
C ASN A 304 4.76 26.64 9.56
N VAL A 305 3.88 27.62 9.75
CA VAL A 305 3.82 28.85 8.94
C VAL A 305 4.56 30.03 9.57
N GLY A 306 5.21 29.85 10.72
CA GLY A 306 5.96 30.89 11.41
C GLY A 306 5.12 31.63 12.44
N SER A 307 5.38 31.35 13.72
CA SER A 307 4.57 31.81 14.86
C SER A 307 4.57 33.33 15.08
N THR A 308 5.61 34.03 14.63
CA THR A 308 5.74 35.50 14.77
C THR A 308 5.18 36.27 13.58
N THR A 309 5.10 35.64 12.40
CA THR A 309 4.57 36.23 11.16
C THR A 309 3.73 35.18 10.42
N PRO A 310 2.49 34.92 10.87
CA PRO A 310 1.66 33.80 10.40
C PRO A 310 0.98 34.09 9.04
N ASN A 311 1.70 34.78 8.15
CA ASN A 311 1.29 35.10 6.79
C ASN A 311 1.98 34.21 5.75
N ASN A 312 2.99 33.44 6.15
CA ASN A 312 3.60 32.48 5.24
C ASN A 312 2.64 31.31 4.99
N THR A 313 2.92 30.58 3.92
CA THR A 313 2.19 29.38 3.56
C THR A 313 3.18 28.25 3.31
N ARG A 314 2.74 27.01 3.49
CA ARG A 314 3.49 25.83 3.03
C ARG A 314 2.67 25.14 1.96
N VAL A 315 3.25 24.93 0.80
CA VAL A 315 2.57 24.27 -0.32
C VAL A 315 3.14 22.87 -0.48
N ARG A 316 2.29 21.89 -0.76
CA ARG A 316 2.70 20.52 -1.09
C ARG A 316 3.75 20.51 -2.20
N GLN A 317 4.69 19.58 -2.12
CA GLN A 317 5.75 19.44 -3.11
C GLN A 317 5.49 18.23 -4.00
N LEU A 318 4.63 18.44 -5.00
CA LEU A 318 4.26 17.46 -6.01
C LEU A 318 4.10 18.16 -7.38
N PRO A 319 4.23 17.44 -8.50
CA PRO A 319 3.96 17.97 -9.84
C PRO A 319 2.48 18.31 -10.09
#